data_AF-A0A949Y022-F1
#
_entry.id   AF-A0A949Y022-F1
#
_cell.length_a   1.000
_cell.length_b   1.000
_cell.length_c   1.000
_cell.angle_alpha   90.00
_cell.angle_beta   90.00
_cell.angle_gamma   90.00
#
_symmetry.space_group_name_H-M   'P 1'
#
loop_
_entity.id
_entity.type
_entity.pdbx_description
1 polymer ?
#
loop_
_entity_poly.entity_id
_entity_poly.type
_entity_poly.pdbx_seq_one_letter_code
_entity_poly.pdbx_strand_id
1 'polypeptide(L)'
;MIALNEAPPVARSRKRAVAKSSKPAEERPMKIGLSLSPESWRRLGVFSAMENRTQSDIVDELIKCHLKKYVVPVRSSRPEDSASVPEEVSAP
;
A
#
# COMPACT_ATOMS: atom_id res chain seq x y z
N MET A 1 -6.38 -59.37 29.14
CA MET A 1 -5.27 -58.54 28.65
C MET A 1 -5.77 -57.82 27.39
N ILE A 2 -5.99 -56.51 27.47
CA ILE A 2 -6.63 -55.68 26.43
C ILE A 2 -5.58 -54.71 25.87
N ALA A 3 -5.71 -54.44 24.58
CA ALA A 3 -4.77 -53.86 23.63
C ALA A 3 -4.38 -52.38 23.82
N LEU A 4 -3.17 -52.08 23.28
CA LEU A 4 -2.72 -50.90 22.54
C LEU A 4 -3.40 -49.55 22.80
N ASN A 5 -2.61 -48.55 23.21
CA ASN A 5 -2.89 -47.17 22.81
C ASN A 5 -1.60 -46.45 22.40
N GLU A 6 -1.41 -46.40 21.09
CA GLU A 6 -0.41 -45.64 20.35
C GLU A 6 -0.75 -44.15 20.49
N ALA A 7 0.16 -43.36 21.08
CA ALA A 7 -0.03 -41.91 21.19
C ALA A 7 0.12 -41.26 19.81
N PRO A 8 -0.85 -40.46 19.31
CA PRO A 8 -0.71 -39.81 18.02
C PRO A 8 0.35 -38.69 18.12
N PRO A 9 1.31 -38.60 17.17
CA PRO A 9 2.26 -37.52 17.16
C PRO A 9 1.54 -36.21 16.84
N VAL A 10 1.61 -35.27 17.78
CA VAL A 10 1.09 -33.91 17.66
C VAL A 10 1.65 -33.27 16.39
N ALA A 11 0.82 -33.15 15.36
CA ALA A 11 1.18 -32.54 14.09
C ALA A 11 1.53 -31.07 14.33
N ARG A 12 2.83 -30.77 14.34
CA ARG A 12 3.32 -29.37 14.35
C ARG A 12 2.81 -28.69 13.08
N SER A 13 1.84 -27.80 13.27
CA SER A 13 1.29 -26.93 12.24
C SER A 13 2.42 -26.19 11.52
N ARG A 14 2.75 -26.65 10.31
CA ARG A 14 3.69 -25.97 9.43
C ARG A 14 3.01 -24.68 8.96
N LYS A 15 3.37 -23.57 9.60
CA LYS A 15 3.06 -22.22 9.10
C LYS A 15 3.60 -22.12 7.67
N ARG A 16 2.71 -22.15 6.67
CA ARG A 16 3.09 -21.94 5.27
C ARG A 16 3.67 -20.54 5.17
N ALA A 17 4.90 -20.43 4.69
CA ALA A 17 5.48 -19.14 4.34
C ALA A 17 4.57 -18.49 3.30
N VAL A 18 3.94 -17.38 3.68
CA VAL A 18 3.17 -16.56 2.75
C VAL A 18 4.15 -16.08 1.68
N ALA A 19 4.05 -16.66 0.49
CA ALA A 19 4.80 -16.21 -0.67
C ALA A 19 4.42 -14.73 -0.87
N LYS A 20 5.39 -13.84 -0.62
CA LYS A 20 5.24 -12.42 -0.92
C LYS A 20 4.93 -12.34 -2.40
N SER A 21 3.69 -11.95 -2.73
CA SER A 21 3.28 -11.75 -4.12
C SER A 21 4.19 -10.70 -4.72
N SER A 22 5.11 -11.15 -5.58
CA SER A 22 6.02 -10.31 -6.38
C SER A 22 5.32 -9.75 -7.61
N LYS A 23 4.01 -9.49 -7.54
CA LYS A 23 3.34 -8.76 -8.61
C LYS A 23 3.52 -7.29 -8.29
N PRO A 24 4.28 -6.52 -9.10
CA PRO A 24 4.24 -5.08 -8.98
C PRO A 24 2.77 -4.67 -9.08
N ALA A 25 2.27 -3.98 -8.07
CA ALA A 25 0.92 -3.44 -8.11
C ALA A 25 0.84 -2.62 -9.41
N GLU A 26 -0.15 -2.93 -10.23
CA GLU A 26 -0.40 -2.24 -11.49
C GLU A 26 -0.58 -0.74 -11.14
N GLU A 27 0.44 0.08 -11.43
CA GLU A 27 0.45 1.52 -11.15
C GLU A 27 -0.60 2.16 -12.05
N ARG A 28 -1.83 2.28 -11.54
CA ARG A 28 -2.86 3.07 -12.20
C ARG A 28 -2.47 4.55 -12.09
N PRO A 29 -2.51 5.31 -13.19
CA PRO A 29 -2.21 6.73 -13.14
C PRO A 29 -3.22 7.42 -12.20
N MET A 30 -2.71 8.02 -11.12
CA MET A 30 -3.52 8.75 -10.13
C MET A 30 -3.22 10.24 -10.27
N LYS A 31 -4.28 11.05 -10.43
CA LYS A 31 -4.14 12.51 -10.42
C LYS A 31 -3.98 12.98 -8.99
N ILE A 32 -2.86 13.66 -8.70
CA ILE A 32 -2.55 14.18 -7.37
C ILE A 32 -2.35 15.70 -7.48
N GLY A 33 -2.90 16.45 -6.53
CA GLY A 33 -2.61 17.87 -6.35
C GLY A 33 -1.53 18.04 -5.29
N LEU A 34 -0.43 18.72 -5.61
CA LEU A 34 0.68 18.99 -4.70
C LEU A 34 0.85 20.50 -4.54
N SER A 35 1.03 20.96 -3.30
CA SER A 35 1.40 22.34 -3.01
C SER A 35 2.91 22.41 -2.80
N LEU A 36 3.59 23.20 -3.63
CA LEU A 36 5.04 23.40 -3.56
C LEU A 36 5.35 24.81 -3.07
N SER A 37 6.51 24.98 -2.43
CA SER A 37 7.01 26.31 -2.12
C SER A 37 7.31 27.09 -3.42
N PRO A 38 7.23 28.44 -3.41
CA PRO A 38 7.53 29.24 -4.60
C PRO A 38 8.94 29.05 -5.14
N GLU A 39 9.90 28.75 -4.27
CA GLU A 39 11.28 28.46 -4.67
C GLU A 39 11.39 27.10 -5.36
N SER A 40 10.77 26.07 -4.81
CA SER A 40 10.72 24.73 -5.41
C SER A 40 10.06 24.77 -6.79
N TRP A 41 8.97 25.52 -6.95
CA TRP A 41 8.30 25.68 -8.24
C TRP A 41 9.20 26.30 -9.31
N ARG A 42 9.95 27.35 -8.96
CA ARG A 42 10.92 27.99 -9.88
C ARG A 42 12.02 27.02 -10.30
N ARG A 43 12.61 26.29 -9.35
CA ARG A 43 13.65 25.29 -9.64
C ARG A 43 13.13 24.17 -10.55
N LEU A 44 11.91 23.69 -10.31
CA LEU A 44 11.26 22.68 -11.14
C LEU A 44 11.06 23.17 -12.58
N GLY A 45 10.64 24.43 -12.76
CA GLY A 45 10.50 25.04 -14.09
C GLY A 45 11.82 25.11 -14.87
N VAL A 46 12.91 25.52 -14.21
CA VAL A 46 14.25 25.53 -14.83
C VAL A 46 14.67 24.12 -15.25
N PHE A 47 14.50 23.14 -14.37
CA PHE A 47 14.90 21.76 -14.63
C PHE A 47 14.10 21.14 -15.78
N SER A 48 12.79 21.41 -15.83
CA SER A 48 11.91 21.00 -16.93
C SER A 48 12.38 21.55 -18.29
N ALA A 49 12.81 22.82 -18.33
CA ALA A 49 13.37 23.42 -19.53
C ALA A 49 14.74 22.85 -19.92
N MET A 50 15.59 22.51 -18.95
CA MET A 50 16.92 21.96 -19.20
C MET A 50 16.88 20.53 -19.74
N GLU A 51 16.01 19.67 -19.20
CA GLU A 51 15.96 18.25 -19.57
C GLU A 51 14.94 17.93 -20.68
N ASN A 52 14.19 18.91 -21.16
CA ASN A 52 13.08 18.72 -22.11
C ASN A 52 12.04 17.69 -21.63
N ARG A 53 11.79 17.66 -20.32
CA ARG A 53 10.80 16.79 -19.67
C ARG A 53 9.65 17.61 -19.10
N THR A 54 8.47 17.00 -18.94
CA THR A 54 7.37 17.70 -18.28
C THR A 54 7.63 17.81 -16.78
N GLN A 55 7.07 18.84 -16.15
CA GLN A 55 7.16 19.02 -14.70
C GLN A 55 6.60 17.82 -13.93
N SER A 56 5.54 17.20 -14.45
CA SER A 56 4.93 16.00 -13.87
C SER A 56 5.89 14.81 -13.87
N ASP A 57 6.59 14.55 -14.97
CA ASP A 57 7.52 13.42 -15.08
C ASP A 57 8.67 13.54 -14.07
N ILE A 58 9.21 14.75 -13.92
CA ILE A 58 10.28 15.05 -12.96
C ILE A 58 9.78 14.83 -11.52
N VAL A 59 8.57 15.29 -11.21
CA VAL A 59 7.99 15.10 -9.87
C VAL A 59 7.73 13.62 -9.59
N ASP A 60 7.21 12.87 -10.56
CA ASP A 60 7.00 11.42 -10.43
C ASP A 60 8.32 10.68 -10.19
N GLU A 61 9.38 11.03 -10.91
CA GLU A 61 10.71 10.47 -10.68
C GLU A 61 11.23 10.79 -9.27
N LEU A 62 11.08 12.04 -8.82
CA LEU A 62 11.50 12.45 -7.47
C LEU A 62 10.74 11.70 -6.38
N ILE A 63 9.43 11.51 -6.55
CA ILE A 63 8.59 10.72 -5.63
C ILE A 63 9.10 9.27 -5.60
N LYS A 64 9.26 8.65 -6.77
CA LYS A 64 9.71 7.27 -6.91
C LYS A 64 11.10 7.06 -6.33
N CYS A 65 12.02 8.01 -6.49
CA CYS A 65 13.40 7.89 -6.02
C CYS A 65 13.55 8.18 -4.52
N HIS A 66 12.87 9.22 -4.00
CA HIS A 66 13.19 9.76 -2.67
C HIS A 66 12.14 9.49 -1.58
N LEU A 67 10.90 9.16 -1.94
CA LEU A 67 9.82 9.00 -0.96
C LEU A 67 9.52 7.55 -0.58
N LYS A 68 10.25 6.56 -1.10
CA LYS A 68 10.03 5.12 -0.81
C LYS A 68 9.94 4.78 0.68
N LYS A 69 10.69 5.48 1.53
CA LYS A 69 10.69 5.26 2.99
C LYS A 69 9.45 5.78 3.71
N TYR A 70 8.71 6.71 3.09
CA TYR A 70 7.51 7.32 3.65
C TYR A 70 6.22 6.74 3.07
N VAL A 71 6.31 5.91 2.02
CA VAL A 71 5.18 5.16 1.50
C VAL A 71 4.88 4.01 2.46
N VAL A 72 3.92 4.23 3.36
CA VAL A 72 3.31 3.14 4.13
C VAL A 72 2.39 2.39 3.19
N PRO A 73 2.66 1.12 2.84
CA PRO A 73 1.73 0.34 2.05
C PRO A 73 0.45 0.18 2.88
N VAL A 74 -0.62 0.81 2.44
CA VAL A 74 -1.96 0.56 2.98
C VAL A 74 -2.27 -0.89 2.63
N ARG A 75 -2.04 -1.80 3.58
CA ARG A 75 -2.63 -3.13 3.54
C ARG A 75 -4.11 -2.87 3.65
N SER A 76 -4.84 -2.96 2.54
CA SER A 76 -6.29 -2.85 2.54
C SER A 76 -6.83 -3.77 3.64
N SER A 77 -7.39 -3.18 4.69
CA SER A 77 -8.31 -3.89 5.56
C SER A 77 -9.41 -4.38 4.63
N ARG A 78 -9.55 -5.70 4.58
CA ARG A 78 -10.56 -6.40 3.81
C ARG A 78 -11.92 -5.72 4.06
N PRO A 79 -12.74 -5.44 3.03
CA PRO A 79 -13.99 -4.67 3.17
C PRO A 79 -15.09 -5.36 4.00
N GLU A 80 -14.80 -6.49 4.64
CA GLU A 80 -15.80 -7.29 5.38
C GLU A 80 -16.05 -6.77 6.81
N ASP A 81 -15.22 -5.86 7.33
CA ASP A 81 -15.38 -5.29 8.68
C ASP A 81 -16.31 -4.06 8.72
N SER A 82 -16.87 -3.64 7.59
CA SER A 82 -17.77 -2.47 7.50
C SER A 82 -19.27 -2.85 7.57
N ALA A 83 -19.62 -4.02 8.10
CA ALA A 83 -20.99 -4.53 8.13
C ALA A 83 -21.63 -4.56 9.53
N SER A 84 -21.21 -3.68 10.45
CA SER A 84 -21.85 -3.59 11.77
C SER A 84 -21.91 -2.15 12.26
N VAL A 85 -22.70 -1.33 11.57
CA VAL A 85 -23.34 -0.17 12.19
C VAL A 85 -24.82 -0.53 12.32
N PRO A 86 -25.32 -0.88 13.51
CA PRO A 86 -26.75 -1.05 13.69
C PRO A 86 -27.42 0.32 13.53
N GLU A 87 -28.28 0.39 12.52
CA GLU A 87 -29.26 1.42 12.28
C GLU A 87 -30.23 1.43 13.49
N GLU A 88 -30.10 2.38 14.41
CA GLU A 88 -31.15 2.67 15.39
C GLU A 88 -31.87 3.97 15.00
N VAL A 89 -33.11 3.78 14.57
CA VAL A 89 -34.14 4.78 14.29
C VAL A 89 -34.52 5.49 15.58
N SER A 90 -34.47 6.83 15.61
CA SER A 90 -35.38 7.61 16.46
C SER A 90 -35.49 9.06 15.98
N ALA A 91 -36.66 9.42 15.48
CA ALA A 91 -37.11 10.79 15.26
C ALA A 91 -37.47 11.44 16.61
N PRO A 92 -37.41 12.77 16.68
CA PRO A 92 -38.64 13.51 16.99
C PRO A 92 -38.99 14.59 15.96
#